data_AF-A0A7C6B1N0-F1
#
_entry.id   AF-A0A7C6B1N0-F1
#
_cell.length_a   1.000
_cell.length_b   1.000
_cell.length_c   1.000
_cell.angle_alpha   90.00
_cell.angle_beta   90.00
_cell.angle_gamma   90.00
#
_symmetry.space_group_name_H-M   'P 1'
#
loop_
_entity.id
_entity.type
_entity.pdbx_description
1 polymer ?
#
loop_
_entity_poly.entity_id
_entity_poly.type
_entity_poly.pdbx_seq_one_letter_code
_entity_poly.pdbx_strand_id
1 'polypeptide(L)'
;VRRADITVMLAQAYLDEGRLDNCLQLLENTPYFTNWEGQDIVWRLFNRAHILRGQERLKNGDARSALADFEAALTYPENLGVGRRDKPLEAPAQYWRGRALLALGRHREARDAWLIGSELPSMAGEQDEYREKCRQALQELPPVADDPILIHGPTYRCFKIERDLVLTGAMDDPLWQAARVAELNEPIAGRPGRYRTTARLLYSDRYLYIGFQCEDELVWGTLTERDAPIYEEECVEVFLCPTGQPRLYYEINVSPPNTVFDAFILNGRPVGGPRINFIGLKDYTCEGLITRVFVDGKLGQPGAKGWSAEYAIPFQSLVGDRPGTPKPGTTWFLNLFRIDAPDPQKPEFYSWAPTGAIDFHRPWCFGIIRFD
;
A
#
# COMPACT_ATOMS: atom_id res chain seq x y z
N VAL A 1 -33.03 -31.58 18.88
CA VAL A 1 -32.82 -30.11 18.79
C VAL A 1 -32.48 -29.61 20.19
N ARG A 2 -31.23 -29.21 20.46
CA ARG A 2 -30.92 -28.50 21.72
C ARG A 2 -31.67 -27.16 21.66
N ARG A 3 -32.43 -26.83 22.70
CA ARG A 3 -33.11 -25.53 22.74
C ARG A 3 -32.06 -24.42 22.88
N ALA A 4 -32.22 -23.33 22.13
CA ALA A 4 -31.25 -22.24 22.08
C ALA A 4 -31.09 -21.55 23.44
N ASP A 5 -32.17 -21.43 24.22
CA ASP A 5 -32.20 -20.90 25.60
C ASP A 5 -31.24 -21.65 26.54
N ILE A 6 -31.24 -22.99 26.53
CA ILE A 6 -30.35 -23.81 27.36
C ILE A 6 -28.88 -23.61 26.94
N THR A 7 -28.64 -23.45 25.64
CA THR A 7 -27.29 -23.22 25.11
C THR A 7 -26.74 -21.87 25.56
N VAL A 8 -27.57 -20.81 25.53
CA VAL A 8 -27.21 -19.48 26.04
C VAL A 8 -26.95 -19.52 27.54
N MET A 9 -27.79 -20.20 28.33
CA MET A 9 -27.57 -20.36 29.77
C MET A 9 -26.26 -21.08 30.09
N LEU A 10 -25.93 -22.15 29.34
CA LEU A 10 -24.67 -22.87 29.52
C LEU A 10 -23.46 -22.01 29.11
N ALA A 11 -23.57 -21.25 28.02
CA ALA A 11 -22.53 -20.31 27.61
C ALA A 11 -22.29 -19.22 28.67
N GLN A 12 -23.36 -18.68 29.28
CA GLN A 12 -23.25 -17.75 30.40
C GLN A 12 -22.56 -18.39 31.61
N ALA A 13 -22.94 -19.62 31.99
CA ALA A 13 -22.30 -20.33 33.10
C ALA A 13 -20.80 -20.57 32.85
N TYR A 14 -20.42 -20.96 31.63
CA TYR A 14 -19.00 -21.07 31.27
C TYR A 14 -18.26 -19.73 31.33
N LEU A 15 -18.90 -18.64 30.93
CA LEU A 15 -18.32 -17.30 31.03
C LEU A 15 -18.10 -16.92 32.50
N ASP A 16 -19.10 -17.13 33.36
CA ASP A 16 -19.07 -16.78 34.78
C ASP A 16 -18.01 -17.58 35.55
N GLU A 17 -17.77 -18.84 35.15
CA GLU A 17 -16.72 -19.70 35.71
C GLU A 17 -15.31 -19.44 35.11
N GLY A 18 -15.17 -18.49 34.17
CA GLY A 18 -13.90 -18.23 33.48
C GLY A 18 -13.48 -19.35 32.51
N ARG A 19 -14.40 -20.24 32.14
CA ARG A 19 -14.19 -21.32 31.17
C ARG A 19 -14.36 -20.82 29.73
N LEU A 20 -13.56 -19.84 29.35
CA LEU A 20 -13.73 -19.04 28.13
C LEU A 20 -13.68 -19.86 26.84
N ASP A 21 -12.76 -20.83 26.74
CA ASP A 21 -12.69 -21.72 25.56
C ASP A 21 -13.93 -22.59 25.42
N ASN A 22 -14.51 -23.05 26.53
CA ASN A 22 -15.74 -23.85 26.49
C ASN A 22 -16.94 -22.96 26.08
N CYS A 23 -16.98 -21.71 26.52
CA CYS A 23 -17.98 -20.73 26.11
C CYS A 23 -17.91 -20.49 24.59
N LEU A 24 -16.74 -20.13 24.08
CA LEU A 24 -16.52 -19.84 22.66
C LEU A 24 -16.77 -21.07 21.78
N GLN A 25 -16.22 -22.22 22.16
CA GLN A 25 -16.45 -23.47 21.42
C GLN A 25 -17.94 -23.85 21.37
N LEU A 26 -18.70 -23.58 22.43
CA LEU A 26 -20.15 -23.82 22.44
C LEU A 26 -20.89 -22.86 21.51
N LEU A 27 -20.55 -21.56 21.54
CA LEU A 27 -21.17 -20.55 20.70
C LEU A 27 -20.84 -20.75 19.21
N GLU A 28 -19.59 -21.03 18.87
CA GLU A 28 -19.11 -21.22 17.49
C GLU A 28 -19.62 -22.52 16.86
N ASN A 29 -19.68 -23.62 17.62
CA ASN A 29 -20.15 -24.91 17.09
C ASN A 29 -21.68 -25.05 17.09
N THR A 30 -22.41 -24.08 17.64
CA THR A 30 -23.86 -24.06 17.55
C THR A 30 -24.24 -23.54 16.15
N PRO A 31 -24.89 -24.35 15.29
CA PRO A 31 -25.09 -24.01 13.87
C PRO A 31 -25.90 -22.74 13.64
N TYR A 32 -26.89 -22.48 14.50
CA TYR A 32 -27.63 -21.24 14.52
C TYR A 32 -28.27 -21.00 15.89
N PHE A 33 -28.47 -19.73 16.24
CA PHE A 33 -29.32 -19.31 17.35
C PHE A 33 -30.59 -18.66 16.82
N THR A 34 -31.74 -19.01 17.41
CA THR A 34 -33.01 -18.30 17.14
C THR A 34 -33.12 -17.14 18.12
N ASN A 35 -32.94 -15.92 17.63
CA ASN A 35 -33.09 -14.69 18.40
C ASN A 35 -34.39 -13.98 18.02
N TRP A 36 -35.03 -13.32 18.99
CA TRP A 36 -36.08 -12.36 18.69
C TRP A 36 -35.46 -11.06 18.17
N GLU A 37 -36.23 -10.29 17.39
CA GLU A 37 -35.77 -9.02 16.83
C GLU A 37 -35.25 -8.08 17.93
N GLY A 38 -34.00 -7.64 17.78
CA GLY A 38 -33.32 -6.78 18.75
C GLY A 38 -32.56 -7.48 19.88
N GLN A 39 -32.67 -8.80 20.05
CA GLN A 39 -31.86 -9.55 21.02
C GLN A 39 -30.40 -9.68 20.59
N ASP A 40 -29.48 -9.51 21.54
CA ASP A 40 -28.02 -9.55 21.31
C ASP A 40 -27.26 -10.37 22.37
N ILE A 41 -27.97 -11.12 23.23
CA ILE A 41 -27.35 -11.81 24.36
C ILE A 41 -26.24 -12.77 23.91
N VAL A 42 -26.47 -13.48 22.81
CA VAL A 42 -25.50 -14.43 22.23
C VAL A 42 -24.23 -13.71 21.78
N TRP A 43 -24.39 -12.57 21.10
CA TRP A 43 -23.25 -11.75 20.69
C TRP A 43 -22.53 -11.13 21.89
N ARG A 44 -23.27 -10.67 22.92
CA ARG A 44 -22.65 -10.14 24.16
C ARG A 44 -21.80 -11.18 24.87
N LEU A 45 -22.27 -12.44 24.94
CA LEU A 45 -21.49 -13.56 25.48
C LEU A 45 -20.23 -13.82 24.64
N PHE A 46 -20.37 -13.88 23.31
CA PHE A 46 -19.27 -14.09 22.38
C PHE A 46 -18.20 -12.99 22.49
N ASN A 47 -18.63 -11.73 22.39
CA ASN A 47 -17.79 -10.54 22.53
C ASN A 47 -17.04 -10.55 23.88
N ARG A 48 -17.77 -10.79 24.99
CA ARG A 48 -17.16 -10.79 26.33
C ARG A 48 -16.17 -11.94 26.52
N ALA A 49 -16.50 -13.14 26.05
CA ALA A 49 -15.63 -14.30 26.16
C ALA A 49 -14.30 -14.09 25.42
N HIS A 50 -14.35 -13.53 24.20
CA HIS A 50 -13.15 -13.17 23.46
C HIS A 50 -12.33 -12.08 24.17
N ILE A 51 -12.97 -11.01 24.65
CA ILE A 51 -12.25 -9.94 25.38
C ILE A 51 -11.52 -10.50 26.60
N LEU A 52 -12.19 -11.33 27.42
CA LEU A 52 -11.57 -11.90 28.62
C LEU A 52 -10.40 -12.83 28.24
N ARG A 53 -10.56 -13.66 27.19
CA ARG A 53 -9.50 -14.60 26.77
C ARG A 53 -8.31 -13.85 26.18
N GLY A 54 -8.58 -12.81 25.41
CA GLY A 54 -7.56 -11.91 24.88
C GLY A 54 -6.79 -11.19 25.99
N GLN A 55 -7.47 -10.76 27.06
CA GLN A 55 -6.81 -10.16 28.24
C GLN A 55 -5.86 -11.15 28.94
N GLU A 56 -6.28 -12.41 29.12
CA GLU A 56 -5.43 -13.45 29.70
C GLU A 56 -4.19 -13.71 28.83
N ARG A 57 -4.38 -13.84 27.51
CA ARG A 57 -3.28 -14.02 26.55
C ARG A 57 -2.31 -12.85 26.56
N LEU A 58 -2.84 -11.62 26.56
CA LEU A 58 -2.01 -10.41 26.60
C LEU A 58 -1.22 -10.32 27.91
N LYS A 59 -1.83 -10.67 29.04
CA LYS A 59 -1.16 -10.74 30.36
C LYS A 59 -0.03 -11.78 30.36
N ASN A 60 -0.18 -12.86 29.60
CA ASN A 60 0.83 -13.91 29.43
C ASN A 60 1.88 -13.59 28.36
N GLY A 61 1.84 -12.39 27.76
CA GLY A 61 2.80 -11.94 26.74
C GLY A 61 2.48 -12.39 25.31
N ASP A 62 1.38 -13.12 25.09
CA ASP A 62 0.94 -13.52 23.75
C ASP A 62 0.03 -12.45 23.13
N ALA A 63 0.65 -11.32 22.77
CA ALA A 63 -0.05 -10.19 22.17
C ALA A 63 -0.65 -10.52 20.79
N ARG A 64 -0.11 -11.51 20.06
CA ARG A 64 -0.60 -11.90 18.74
C ARG A 64 -1.92 -12.66 18.85
N SER A 65 -2.00 -13.67 19.71
CA SER A 65 -3.25 -14.40 19.94
C SER A 65 -4.29 -13.53 20.64
N ALA A 66 -3.85 -12.62 21.53
CA ALA A 66 -4.73 -11.64 22.14
C ALA A 66 -5.38 -10.72 21.10
N LEU A 67 -4.59 -10.22 20.14
CA LEU A 67 -5.11 -9.40 19.05
C LEU A 67 -6.20 -10.13 18.25
N ALA A 68 -5.97 -11.40 17.92
CA ALA A 68 -6.96 -12.21 17.20
C ALA A 68 -8.28 -12.34 17.98
N ASP A 69 -8.24 -12.46 19.30
CA ASP A 69 -9.45 -12.45 20.13
C ASP A 69 -10.17 -11.10 20.10
N PHE A 70 -9.44 -9.99 20.24
CA PHE A 70 -10.07 -8.66 20.22
C PHE A 70 -10.65 -8.31 18.84
N GLU A 71 -10.04 -8.79 17.76
CA GLU A 71 -10.59 -8.68 16.41
C GLU A 71 -11.82 -9.56 16.23
N ALA A 72 -11.80 -10.81 16.71
CA ALA A 72 -12.97 -11.68 16.71
C ALA A 72 -14.14 -11.07 17.50
N ALA A 73 -13.88 -10.44 18.65
CA ALA A 73 -14.91 -9.75 19.45
C ALA A 73 -15.63 -8.61 18.70
N LEU A 74 -15.02 -8.04 17.66
CA LEU A 74 -15.59 -6.99 16.82
C LEU A 74 -16.38 -7.54 15.61
N THR A 75 -16.47 -8.86 15.46
CA THR A 75 -17.22 -9.51 14.37
C THR A 75 -18.65 -9.84 14.78
N TYR A 76 -19.48 -10.12 13.77
CA TYR A 76 -20.87 -10.58 13.93
C TYR A 76 -21.07 -11.87 13.12
N PRO A 77 -20.60 -13.03 13.63
CA PRO A 77 -20.72 -14.29 12.91
C PRO A 77 -22.17 -14.67 12.61
N GLU A 78 -22.46 -15.14 11.41
CA GLU A 78 -23.82 -15.43 10.93
C GLU A 78 -24.56 -16.43 11.82
N ASN A 79 -23.85 -17.43 12.36
CA ASN A 79 -24.43 -18.47 13.21
C ASN A 79 -25.01 -17.90 14.51
N LEU A 80 -24.51 -16.75 14.99
CA LEU A 80 -25.04 -16.12 16.20
C LEU A 80 -26.43 -15.53 15.98
N GLY A 81 -26.84 -15.29 14.73
CA GLY A 81 -28.14 -14.71 14.38
C GLY A 81 -28.34 -13.29 14.90
N VAL A 82 -27.25 -12.52 15.08
CA VAL A 82 -27.27 -11.14 15.57
C VAL A 82 -26.54 -10.23 14.59
N GLY A 83 -27.25 -9.23 14.07
CA GLY A 83 -26.66 -8.17 13.24
C GLY A 83 -26.04 -7.05 14.08
N ARG A 84 -25.13 -6.29 13.46
CA ARG A 84 -24.55 -5.10 14.08
C ARG A 84 -25.62 -4.03 14.33
N ARG A 85 -25.67 -3.52 15.55
CA ARG A 85 -26.60 -2.46 15.96
C ARG A 85 -26.14 -1.08 15.47
N ASP A 86 -27.07 -0.14 15.38
CA ASP A 86 -26.80 1.28 15.12
C ASP A 86 -25.91 1.92 16.22
N LYS A 87 -26.10 1.49 17.47
CA LYS A 87 -25.26 1.87 18.62
C LYS A 87 -24.46 0.66 19.13
N PRO A 88 -23.31 0.33 18.52
CA PRO A 88 -22.57 -0.87 18.84
C PRO A 88 -21.76 -0.72 20.15
N LEU A 89 -21.74 -1.80 20.92
CA LEU A 89 -21.07 -1.93 22.21
C LEU A 89 -19.64 -2.46 22.07
N GLU A 90 -18.85 -1.77 21.25
CA GLU A 90 -17.54 -2.25 20.77
C GLU A 90 -16.35 -1.56 21.46
N ALA A 91 -16.58 -0.53 22.30
CA ALA A 91 -15.49 0.25 22.90
C ALA A 91 -14.51 -0.60 23.75
N PRO A 92 -14.98 -1.58 24.57
CA PRO A 92 -14.07 -2.47 25.29
C PRO A 92 -13.15 -3.28 24.37
N ALA A 93 -13.68 -3.84 23.28
CA ALA A 93 -12.90 -4.59 22.31
C ALA A 93 -11.89 -3.70 21.58
N GLN A 94 -12.28 -2.48 21.17
CA GLN A 94 -11.39 -1.52 20.53
C GLN A 94 -10.23 -1.09 21.46
N TYR A 95 -10.52 -0.84 22.74
CA TYR A 95 -9.48 -0.50 23.71
C TYR A 95 -8.43 -1.59 23.84
N TRP A 96 -8.86 -2.83 24.02
CA TRP A 96 -7.95 -3.95 24.20
C TRP A 96 -7.23 -4.36 22.91
N ARG A 97 -7.90 -4.22 21.76
CA ARG A 97 -7.26 -4.31 20.44
C ARG A 97 -6.10 -3.33 20.34
N GLY A 98 -6.30 -2.07 20.73
CA GLY A 98 -5.23 -1.07 20.78
C GLY A 98 -4.08 -1.45 21.71
N ARG A 99 -4.38 -2.00 22.90
CA ARG A 99 -3.34 -2.49 23.85
C ARG A 99 -2.51 -3.64 23.28
N ALA A 100 -3.13 -4.59 22.58
CA ALA A 100 -2.42 -5.67 21.91
C ALA A 100 -1.56 -5.16 20.75
N LEU A 101 -2.10 -4.25 19.92
CA LEU A 101 -1.35 -3.62 18.82
C LEU A 101 -0.14 -2.84 19.35
N LEU A 102 -0.29 -2.11 20.46
CA LEU A 102 0.82 -1.40 21.09
C LEU A 102 1.89 -2.38 21.60
N ALA A 103 1.51 -3.49 22.24
CA ALA A 103 2.44 -4.52 22.68
C ALA A 103 3.21 -5.19 21.52
N LEU A 104 2.64 -5.16 20.30
CA LEU A 104 3.28 -5.63 19.06
C LEU A 104 4.11 -4.54 18.36
N GLY A 105 4.22 -3.33 18.92
CA GLY A 105 4.91 -2.20 18.29
C GLY A 105 4.14 -1.54 17.13
N ARG A 106 2.86 -1.90 16.93
CA ARG A 106 1.99 -1.38 15.87
C ARG A 106 1.31 -0.07 16.32
N HIS A 107 2.12 0.94 16.64
CA HIS A 107 1.69 2.19 17.29
C HIS A 107 0.60 2.95 16.53
N ARG A 108 0.67 3.00 15.19
CA ARG A 108 -0.34 3.68 14.36
C ARG A 108 -1.70 2.97 14.43
N GLU A 109 -1.70 1.66 14.27
CA GLU A 109 -2.93 0.87 14.33
C GLU A 109 -3.55 0.85 15.73
N ALA A 110 -2.70 0.89 16.76
CA ALA A 110 -3.15 1.07 18.14
C ALA A 110 -3.88 2.41 18.32
N ARG A 111 -3.31 3.50 17.78
CA ARG A 111 -3.96 4.82 17.73
C ARG A 111 -5.29 4.77 16.99
N ASP A 112 -5.36 4.14 15.83
CA ASP A 112 -6.60 4.02 15.03
C ASP A 112 -7.70 3.27 15.80
N ALA A 113 -7.35 2.17 16.47
CA ALA A 113 -8.29 1.41 17.31
C ALA A 113 -8.85 2.28 18.45
N TRP A 114 -7.99 3.06 19.13
CA TRP A 114 -8.44 3.94 20.20
C TRP A 114 -9.23 5.16 19.70
N LEU A 115 -8.92 5.71 18.54
CA LEU A 115 -9.73 6.75 17.91
C LEU A 115 -11.15 6.23 17.65
N ILE A 116 -11.28 5.09 16.97
CA ILE A 116 -12.58 4.44 16.73
C ILE A 116 -13.29 4.21 18.06
N GLY A 117 -12.62 3.60 19.04
CA GLY A 117 -13.18 3.30 20.35
C GLY A 117 -13.68 4.53 21.10
N SER A 118 -13.00 5.67 20.98
CA SER A 118 -13.37 6.93 21.66
C SER A 118 -14.58 7.66 21.04
N GLU A 119 -14.78 7.47 19.74
CA GLU A 119 -15.84 8.11 18.93
C GLU A 119 -17.12 7.26 18.82
N LEU A 120 -17.12 6.03 19.33
CA LEU A 120 -18.31 5.19 19.37
C LEU A 120 -19.47 5.87 20.14
N PRO A 121 -20.74 5.53 19.84
CA PRO A 121 -21.89 6.10 20.53
C PRO A 121 -21.85 5.90 22.04
N SER A 122 -22.30 6.91 22.79
CA SER A 122 -22.37 6.88 24.25
C SER A 122 -23.41 5.87 24.74
N MET A 123 -23.01 5.07 25.74
CA MET A 123 -23.93 4.23 26.50
C MET A 123 -23.38 4.05 27.91
N ALA A 124 -24.24 4.20 28.91
CA ALA A 124 -23.84 4.04 30.31
C ALA A 124 -23.22 2.66 30.59
N GLY A 125 -22.30 2.60 31.55
CA GLY A 125 -21.59 1.38 31.93
C GLY A 125 -20.25 1.22 31.21
N GLU A 126 -19.86 -0.02 30.92
CA GLU A 126 -18.54 -0.35 30.36
C GLU A 126 -18.25 0.38 29.05
N GLN A 127 -19.25 0.66 28.22
CA GLN A 127 -19.04 1.38 26.95
C GLN A 127 -18.41 2.75 27.19
N ASP A 128 -19.01 3.61 28.02
CA ASP A 128 -18.48 4.94 28.30
C ASP A 128 -17.17 4.91 29.08
N GLU A 129 -16.98 3.92 29.97
CA GLU A 129 -15.70 3.69 30.65
C GLU A 129 -14.58 3.41 29.65
N TYR A 130 -14.81 2.51 28.68
CA TYR A 130 -13.80 2.15 27.70
C TYR A 130 -13.61 3.20 26.60
N ARG A 131 -14.63 4.00 26.28
CA ARG A 131 -14.47 5.21 25.46
C ARG A 131 -13.48 6.17 26.10
N GLU A 132 -13.58 6.38 27.42
CA GLU A 132 -12.65 7.24 28.14
C GLU A 132 -11.26 6.61 28.26
N LYS A 133 -11.15 5.30 28.51
CA LYS A 133 -9.86 4.59 28.47
C LYS A 133 -9.18 4.69 27.10
N CYS A 134 -9.95 4.68 26.00
CA CYS A 134 -9.41 4.95 24.66
C CYS A 134 -8.86 6.38 24.55
N ARG A 135 -9.57 7.40 25.06
CA ARG A 135 -9.07 8.79 25.08
C ARG A 135 -7.80 8.94 25.92
N GLN A 136 -7.74 8.30 27.07
CA GLN A 136 -6.56 8.28 27.94
C GLN A 136 -5.38 7.60 27.24
N ALA A 137 -5.60 6.43 26.62
CA ALA A 137 -4.56 5.72 25.86
C ALA A 137 -4.02 6.54 24.68
N LEU A 138 -4.86 7.37 24.04
CA LEU A 138 -4.42 8.30 22.98
C LEU A 138 -3.50 9.41 23.51
N GLN A 139 -3.68 9.84 24.76
CA GLN A 139 -2.84 10.84 25.43
C GLN A 139 -1.53 10.23 25.95
N GLU A 140 -1.57 8.98 26.42
CA GLU A 140 -0.40 8.25 26.92
C GLU A 140 0.49 7.69 25.81
N LEU A 141 -0.08 7.43 24.63
CA LEU A 141 0.69 7.07 23.44
C LEU A 141 1.76 8.13 23.24
N PRO A 142 3.04 7.75 23.08
CA PRO A 142 3.99 8.67 22.49
C PRO A 142 3.35 9.22 21.20
N PRO A 143 3.45 10.54 20.93
CA PRO A 143 3.06 11.06 19.64
C PRO A 143 3.63 10.10 18.61
N VAL A 144 2.78 9.64 17.67
CA VAL A 144 3.31 8.85 16.54
C VAL A 144 4.41 9.72 16.01
N ALA A 145 5.66 9.27 16.18
CA ALA A 145 6.78 10.06 15.74
C ALA A 145 6.44 10.40 14.30
N ASP A 146 6.42 11.71 13.99
CA ASP A 146 6.59 12.08 12.62
C ASP A 146 7.79 11.25 12.17
N ASP A 147 7.55 10.37 11.22
CA ASP A 147 8.59 9.68 10.50
C ASP A 147 8.68 10.47 9.19
N PRO A 148 9.18 11.74 9.25
CA PRO A 148 9.20 12.60 8.11
C PRO A 148 10.10 11.90 7.12
N ILE A 149 9.52 11.55 5.97
CA ILE A 149 10.32 11.08 4.86
C ILE A 149 11.08 12.30 4.35
N LEU A 150 12.31 12.47 4.82
CA LEU A 150 13.25 13.47 4.32
C LEU A 150 13.99 12.88 3.14
N ILE A 151 13.67 13.39 1.95
CA ILE A 151 14.27 12.93 0.72
C ILE A 151 15.53 13.74 0.44
N HIS A 152 16.66 13.03 0.36
CA HIS A 152 17.97 13.56 0.02
C HIS A 152 18.51 12.99 -1.30
N GLY A 153 17.65 12.37 -2.10
CA GLY A 153 18.02 11.78 -3.38
C GLY A 153 18.53 12.79 -4.41
N PRO A 154 19.09 12.31 -5.54
CA PRO A 154 19.59 13.17 -6.61
C PRO A 154 18.47 14.05 -7.17
N THR A 155 18.82 15.24 -7.66
CA THR A 155 17.88 16.14 -8.33
C THR A 155 18.02 16.07 -9.84
N TYR A 156 16.93 15.73 -10.54
CA TYR A 156 16.79 15.86 -11.99
C TYR A 156 16.13 17.20 -12.33
N ARG A 157 16.76 17.99 -13.21
CA ARG A 157 16.15 19.22 -13.76
C ARG A 157 15.41 18.88 -15.05
N CYS A 158 14.08 18.96 -14.99
CA CYS A 158 13.17 18.69 -16.09
C CYS A 158 12.83 20.01 -16.78
N PHE A 159 13.24 20.17 -18.04
CA PHE A 159 13.08 21.41 -18.78
C PHE A 159 11.75 21.47 -19.51
N LYS A 160 11.15 22.65 -19.53
CA LYS A 160 9.94 22.90 -20.30
C LYS A 160 10.24 22.87 -21.80
N ILE A 161 9.31 22.29 -22.57
CA ILE A 161 9.29 22.34 -24.04
C ILE A 161 8.06 23.13 -24.54
N GLU A 162 8.25 23.85 -25.65
CA GLU A 162 7.24 24.78 -26.21
C GLU A 162 6.19 24.08 -27.09
N ARG A 163 6.36 22.77 -27.34
CA ARG A 163 5.38 21.94 -28.06
C ARG A 163 5.31 20.56 -27.44
N ASP A 164 4.15 19.91 -27.60
CA ASP A 164 3.99 18.50 -27.24
C ASP A 164 4.88 17.62 -28.13
N LEU A 165 5.43 16.54 -27.55
CA LEU A 165 6.15 15.51 -28.30
C LEU A 165 5.17 14.55 -28.98
N VAL A 166 5.53 14.13 -30.20
CA VAL A 166 4.89 13.01 -30.87
C VAL A 166 5.72 11.78 -30.56
N LEU A 167 5.18 10.88 -29.74
CA LEU A 167 5.88 9.67 -29.34
C LEU A 167 5.88 8.65 -30.50
N THR A 168 7.04 8.09 -30.79
CA THR A 168 7.26 7.06 -31.82
C THR A 168 7.67 5.72 -31.21
N GLY A 169 8.10 5.74 -29.95
CA GLY A 169 8.76 4.67 -29.23
C GLY A 169 10.27 4.74 -29.36
N ALA A 170 10.82 5.38 -30.38
CA ALA A 170 12.25 5.34 -30.74
C ALA A 170 13.08 6.50 -30.19
N MET A 171 12.45 7.43 -29.44
CA MET A 171 13.11 8.63 -28.90
C MET A 171 13.84 9.47 -29.96
N ASP A 172 13.27 9.56 -31.16
CA ASP A 172 13.86 10.21 -32.33
C ASP A 172 13.61 11.73 -32.42
N ASP A 173 12.69 12.28 -31.61
CA ASP A 173 12.51 13.73 -31.51
C ASP A 173 13.81 14.39 -30.98
N PRO A 174 14.37 15.39 -31.69
CA PRO A 174 15.60 16.08 -31.28
C PRO A 174 15.54 16.70 -29.88
N LEU A 175 14.35 17.02 -29.36
CA LEU A 175 14.20 17.56 -28.01
C LEU A 175 14.68 16.59 -26.93
N TRP A 176 14.61 15.27 -27.16
CA TRP A 176 15.20 14.30 -26.26
C TRP A 176 16.71 14.49 -26.11
N GLN A 177 17.42 14.88 -27.16
CA GLN A 177 18.86 15.08 -27.10
C GLN A 177 19.26 16.32 -26.29
N ALA A 178 18.34 17.27 -26.11
CA ALA A 178 18.53 18.44 -25.24
C ALA A 178 18.24 18.14 -23.75
N ALA A 179 17.54 17.05 -23.46
CA ALA A 179 17.20 16.66 -22.09
C ALA A 179 18.41 16.07 -21.35
N ARG A 180 18.43 16.23 -20.02
CA ARG A 180 19.49 15.65 -19.18
C ARG A 180 19.37 14.13 -19.17
N VAL A 181 20.49 13.42 -19.05
CA VAL A 181 20.48 11.97 -18.91
C VAL A 181 20.39 11.60 -17.42
N ALA A 182 19.42 10.76 -17.08
CA ALA A 182 19.36 10.01 -15.84
C ALA A 182 19.89 8.60 -16.11
N GLU A 183 21.06 8.25 -15.58
CA GLU A 183 21.59 6.88 -15.66
C GLU A 183 20.90 6.00 -14.60
N LEU A 184 20.46 4.81 -14.98
CA LEU A 184 19.89 3.83 -14.07
C LEU A 184 20.93 2.73 -13.79
N ASN A 185 21.16 2.46 -12.51
CA ASN A 185 22.20 1.58 -11.99
C ASN A 185 21.60 0.57 -10.99
N GLU A 186 22.35 -0.44 -10.56
CA GLU A 186 21.81 -1.39 -9.58
C GLU A 186 21.40 -0.69 -8.26
N PRO A 187 20.30 -1.12 -7.61
CA PRO A 187 19.63 -0.33 -6.59
C PRO A 187 20.30 -0.33 -5.21
N ILE A 188 21.24 -1.23 -4.93
CA ILE A 188 21.86 -1.35 -3.61
C ILE A 188 22.98 -0.32 -3.45
N ALA A 189 24.01 -0.39 -4.30
CA ALA A 189 25.21 0.44 -4.20
C ALA A 189 25.35 1.46 -5.35
N GLY A 190 24.41 1.49 -6.30
CA GLY A 190 24.44 2.41 -7.44
C GLY A 190 25.51 2.08 -8.48
N ARG A 191 25.97 0.83 -8.57
CA ARG A 191 26.96 0.39 -9.57
C ARG A 191 26.32 0.21 -10.95
N PRO A 192 27.09 0.35 -12.05
CA PRO A 192 26.58 -0.01 -13.37
C PRO A 192 26.10 -1.47 -13.39
N GLY A 193 24.91 -1.70 -13.96
CA GLY A 193 24.41 -3.05 -14.23
C GLY A 193 25.01 -3.64 -15.51
N ARG A 194 24.52 -4.81 -15.93
CA ARG A 194 25.00 -5.49 -17.14
C ARG A 194 24.75 -4.66 -18.39
N TYR A 195 23.55 -4.11 -18.52
CA TYR A 195 23.13 -3.33 -19.66
C TYR A 195 22.94 -1.87 -19.30
N ARG A 196 23.43 -0.97 -20.16
CA ARG A 196 23.22 0.45 -19.92
C ARG A 196 21.74 0.78 -20.07
N THR A 197 21.21 1.44 -19.04
CA THR A 197 19.84 1.92 -19.03
C THR A 197 19.83 3.39 -18.69
N THR A 198 19.18 4.21 -19.51
CA THR A 198 19.07 5.64 -19.29
C THR A 198 17.64 6.12 -19.42
N ALA A 199 17.32 7.20 -18.76
CA ALA A 199 16.06 7.91 -18.93
C ALA A 199 16.30 9.41 -19.17
N ARG A 200 15.33 10.05 -19.84
CA ARG A 200 15.28 11.49 -20.06
C ARG A 200 13.88 12.00 -19.78
N LEU A 201 13.78 13.20 -19.21
CA LEU A 201 12.51 13.80 -18.83
C LEU A 201 12.43 15.24 -19.36
N LEU A 202 11.25 15.56 -19.88
CA LEU A 202 10.85 16.88 -20.38
C LEU A 202 9.41 17.13 -19.93
N TYR A 203 8.95 18.37 -20.00
CA TYR A 203 7.53 18.64 -19.74
C TYR A 203 6.98 19.74 -20.63
N SER A 204 5.70 19.63 -21.01
CA SER A 204 4.97 20.70 -21.70
C SER A 204 3.93 21.31 -20.77
N ASP A 205 3.01 22.10 -21.30
CA ASP A 205 1.85 22.55 -20.54
C ASP A 205 0.86 21.42 -20.21
N ARG A 206 0.98 20.25 -20.85
CA ARG A 206 -0.02 19.17 -20.73
C ARG A 206 0.54 17.89 -20.14
N TYR A 207 1.79 17.57 -20.45
CA TYR A 207 2.37 16.27 -20.14
C TYR A 207 3.70 16.40 -19.43
N LEU A 208 3.95 15.45 -18.51
CA LEU A 208 5.29 15.02 -18.16
C LEU A 208 5.71 13.94 -19.17
N TYR A 209 6.80 14.18 -19.88
CA TYR A 209 7.39 13.23 -20.80
C TYR A 209 8.54 12.50 -20.15
N ILE A 210 8.58 11.18 -20.29
CA ILE A 210 9.66 10.32 -19.80
C ILE A 210 10.02 9.36 -20.93
N GLY A 211 11.29 9.28 -21.29
CA GLY A 211 11.79 8.35 -22.31
C GLY A 211 12.90 7.49 -21.73
N PHE A 212 12.73 6.17 -21.77
CA PHE A 212 13.73 5.18 -21.39
C PHE A 212 14.43 4.63 -22.62
N GLN A 213 15.74 4.44 -22.51
CA GLN A 213 16.56 3.72 -23.47
C GLN A 213 17.30 2.61 -22.73
N CYS A 214 17.01 1.37 -23.11
CA CYS A 214 17.48 0.15 -22.46
C CYS A 214 18.31 -0.65 -23.46
N GLU A 215 19.60 -0.83 -23.22
CA GLU A 215 20.37 -1.87 -23.92
C GLU A 215 19.87 -3.26 -23.48
N ASP A 216 19.76 -4.18 -24.42
CA ASP A 216 19.33 -5.56 -24.16
C ASP A 216 19.61 -6.45 -25.38
N GLU A 217 20.00 -7.70 -25.13
CA GLU A 217 20.22 -8.71 -26.17
C GLU A 217 19.02 -9.65 -26.38
N LEU A 218 18.07 -9.68 -25.42
CA LEU A 218 16.86 -10.49 -25.46
C LEU A 218 15.69 -9.72 -24.83
N VAL A 219 15.06 -8.87 -25.64
CA VAL A 219 13.86 -8.13 -25.25
C VAL A 219 12.63 -9.02 -25.37
N TRP A 220 11.82 -9.15 -24.32
CA TRP A 220 10.63 -10.01 -24.36
C TRP A 220 9.48 -9.52 -23.47
N GLY A 221 8.35 -10.22 -23.55
CA GLY A 221 7.17 -9.99 -22.73
C GLY A 221 5.99 -10.76 -23.31
N THR A 222 5.19 -11.39 -22.45
CA THR A 222 4.03 -12.20 -22.88
C THR A 222 2.71 -11.59 -22.43
N LEU A 223 2.74 -10.78 -21.38
CA LEU A 223 1.59 -10.09 -20.85
C LEU A 223 1.23 -8.91 -21.74
N THR A 224 0.03 -8.96 -22.33
CA THR A 224 -0.47 -7.93 -23.27
C THR A 224 -1.65 -7.13 -22.75
N GLU A 225 -2.35 -7.64 -21.74
CA GLU A 225 -3.52 -6.99 -21.14
C GLU A 225 -3.11 -5.86 -20.20
N ARG A 226 -3.84 -4.74 -20.26
CA ARG A 226 -3.64 -3.63 -19.33
C ARG A 226 -3.77 -4.11 -17.88
N ASP A 227 -2.93 -3.58 -17.01
CA ASP A 227 -2.86 -3.89 -15.57
C ASP A 227 -2.47 -5.34 -15.23
N ALA A 228 -2.02 -6.09 -16.23
CA ALA A 228 -1.32 -7.35 -16.02
C ALA A 228 -0.05 -7.13 -15.17
N PRO A 229 0.41 -8.15 -14.40
CA PRO A 229 1.56 -8.03 -13.51
C PRO A 229 2.89 -8.05 -14.29
N ILE A 230 3.11 -7.07 -15.17
CA ILE A 230 4.29 -6.97 -16.04
C ILE A 230 5.60 -6.84 -15.27
N TYR A 231 5.55 -6.48 -13.99
CA TYR A 231 6.69 -6.49 -13.06
C TYR A 231 7.20 -7.90 -12.71
N GLU A 232 6.52 -8.96 -13.15
CA GLU A 232 7.00 -10.35 -13.09
C GLU A 232 7.83 -10.76 -14.32
N GLU A 233 7.87 -9.90 -15.35
CA GLU A 233 8.63 -10.07 -16.59
C GLU A 233 9.67 -8.94 -16.75
N GLU A 234 9.73 -8.34 -17.93
CA GLU A 234 10.59 -7.21 -18.27
C GLU A 234 9.77 -5.92 -18.37
N CYS A 235 10.18 -4.87 -17.67
CA CYS A 235 9.51 -3.57 -17.72
C CYS A 235 10.41 -2.41 -17.28
N VAL A 236 9.98 -1.20 -17.64
CA VAL A 236 10.43 0.05 -17.02
C VAL A 236 9.32 0.63 -16.17
N GLU A 237 9.68 1.26 -15.06
CA GLU A 237 8.72 1.73 -14.04
C GLU A 237 8.97 3.20 -13.69
N VAL A 238 7.88 3.94 -13.55
CA VAL A 238 7.89 5.34 -13.11
C VAL A 238 7.14 5.42 -11.79
N PHE A 239 7.86 5.76 -10.72
CA PHE A 239 7.27 6.04 -9.42
C PHE A 239 7.23 7.56 -9.23
N LEU A 240 6.03 8.14 -9.07
CA LEU A 240 5.82 9.59 -9.12
C LEU A 240 5.00 10.08 -7.92
N CYS A 241 5.54 11.03 -7.16
CA CYS A 241 4.88 11.64 -6.00
C CYS A 241 4.74 13.17 -6.22
N PRO A 242 3.66 13.63 -6.86
CA PRO A 242 3.45 15.05 -7.16
C PRO A 242 3.01 15.87 -5.95
N THR A 243 2.46 15.21 -4.92
CA THR A 243 1.93 15.87 -3.71
C THR A 243 3.03 16.22 -2.70
N GLY A 244 4.23 15.64 -2.85
CA GLY A 244 5.29 15.71 -1.84
C GLY A 244 4.99 14.89 -0.58
N GLN A 245 3.96 14.03 -0.59
CA GLN A 245 3.68 13.07 0.47
C GLN A 245 4.22 11.69 0.07
N PRO A 246 5.45 11.30 0.44
CA PRO A 246 6.13 10.17 -0.22
C PRO A 246 5.49 8.82 0.07
N ARG A 247 4.55 8.74 1.03
CA ARG A 247 3.76 7.55 1.30
C ARG A 247 2.62 7.34 0.29
N LEU A 248 2.36 8.33 -0.55
CA LEU A 248 1.30 8.36 -1.55
C LEU A 248 1.94 8.69 -2.91
N TYR A 249 1.98 7.72 -3.82
CA TYR A 249 2.61 7.91 -5.12
C TYR A 249 1.96 7.04 -6.19
N TYR A 250 2.15 7.45 -7.45
CA TYR A 250 1.77 6.70 -8.63
C TYR A 250 2.88 5.73 -8.99
N GLU A 251 2.48 4.54 -9.44
CA GLU A 251 3.32 3.58 -10.12
C GLU A 251 2.77 3.41 -11.54
N ILE A 252 3.61 3.61 -12.55
CA ILE A 252 3.24 3.48 -13.97
C ILE A 252 4.35 2.73 -14.69
N ASN A 253 4.04 1.51 -15.13
CA ASN A 253 5.01 0.57 -15.68
C ASN A 253 4.67 0.29 -17.15
N VAL A 254 5.69 0.13 -17.98
CA VAL A 254 5.55 -0.23 -19.40
C VAL A 254 6.49 -1.38 -19.74
N SER A 255 5.95 -2.42 -20.35
CA SER A 255 6.72 -3.58 -20.85
C SER A 255 7.08 -3.44 -22.34
N PRO A 256 8.00 -4.26 -22.88
CA PRO A 256 8.35 -4.22 -24.29
C PRO A 256 7.19 -4.46 -25.29
N PRO A 257 6.16 -5.26 -24.99
CA PRO A 257 4.91 -5.29 -25.77
C PRO A 257 4.08 -3.99 -25.77
N ASN A 258 4.53 -2.93 -25.09
CA ASN A 258 3.80 -1.70 -24.81
C ASN A 258 2.57 -1.90 -23.92
N THR A 259 2.61 -2.89 -23.03
CA THR A 259 1.57 -3.11 -22.03
C THR A 259 1.80 -2.22 -20.84
N VAL A 260 0.72 -1.65 -20.33
CA VAL A 260 0.74 -0.67 -19.23
C VAL A 260 0.17 -1.33 -17.98
N PHE A 261 0.83 -1.11 -16.85
CA PHE A 261 0.27 -1.28 -15.52
C PHE A 261 0.31 0.08 -14.82
N ASP A 262 -0.79 0.51 -14.22
CA ASP A 262 -0.75 1.63 -13.28
C ASP A 262 -1.53 1.41 -11.99
N ALA A 263 -1.06 2.05 -10.92
CA ALA A 263 -1.68 1.99 -9.61
C ALA A 263 -1.36 3.23 -8.78
N PHE A 264 -2.21 3.51 -7.80
CA PHE A 264 -1.89 4.45 -6.73
C PHE A 264 -1.50 3.72 -5.46
N ILE A 265 -0.31 4.00 -4.94
CA ILE A 265 0.31 3.24 -3.85
C ILE A 265 0.13 3.98 -2.51
N LEU A 266 -0.45 3.27 -1.53
CA LEU A 266 -0.50 3.67 -0.12
C LEU A 266 0.56 2.90 0.66
N ASN A 267 1.67 3.57 0.96
CA ASN A 267 2.83 2.96 1.60
C ASN A 267 2.91 3.30 3.10
N GLY A 268 2.44 2.35 3.91
CA GLY A 268 2.47 2.44 5.38
C GLY A 268 3.85 2.15 6.01
N ARG A 269 4.88 1.84 5.22
CA ARG A 269 6.16 1.33 5.72
C ARG A 269 6.99 2.43 6.40
N PRO A 270 7.40 2.26 7.67
CA PRO A 270 8.31 3.21 8.32
C PRO A 270 9.66 3.35 7.58
N VAL A 271 10.29 4.52 7.63
CA VAL A 271 11.61 4.77 7.05
C VAL A 271 12.62 3.80 7.63
N GLY A 272 13.36 3.11 6.76
CA GLY A 272 14.34 2.11 7.16
C GLY A 272 13.73 0.84 7.79
N GLY A 273 12.41 0.76 7.93
CA GLY A 273 11.71 -0.41 8.47
C GLY A 273 11.78 -1.63 7.55
N PRO A 274 11.45 -2.82 8.06
CA PRO A 274 11.37 -4.04 7.24
C PRO A 274 10.31 -3.91 6.14
N ARG A 275 10.43 -4.72 5.08
CA ARG A 275 9.40 -4.77 4.03
C ARG A 275 8.09 -5.22 4.65
N ILE A 276 7.03 -4.44 4.40
CA ILE A 276 5.65 -4.77 4.75
C ILE A 276 4.79 -4.68 3.50
N ASN A 277 3.62 -5.28 3.51
CA ASN A 277 2.66 -5.13 2.43
C ASN A 277 2.18 -3.67 2.37
N PHE A 278 2.24 -3.07 1.18
CA PHE A 278 1.57 -1.82 0.85
C PHE A 278 0.21 -2.12 0.22
N ILE A 279 -0.65 -1.10 0.12
CA ILE A 279 -1.92 -1.20 -0.61
C ILE A 279 -1.71 -0.54 -1.97
N GLY A 280 -1.86 -1.29 -3.05
CA GLY A 280 -1.90 -0.76 -4.41
C GLY A 280 -3.34 -0.65 -4.89
N LEU A 281 -3.83 0.56 -5.11
CA LEU A 281 -5.14 0.83 -5.68
C LEU A 281 -5.06 0.66 -7.20
N LYS A 282 -5.26 -0.57 -7.67
CA LYS A 282 -5.21 -0.94 -9.10
C LYS A 282 -6.43 -0.47 -9.90
N ASP A 283 -7.48 0.01 -9.23
CA ASP A 283 -8.64 0.64 -9.90
C ASP A 283 -8.32 2.06 -10.41
N TYR A 284 -7.19 2.63 -10.01
CA TYR A 284 -6.68 3.85 -10.62
C TYR A 284 -6.29 3.57 -12.08
N THR A 285 -6.65 4.46 -12.99
CA THR A 285 -6.21 4.44 -14.38
C THR A 285 -5.64 5.81 -14.72
N CYS A 286 -4.45 5.86 -15.32
CA CYS A 286 -3.88 7.13 -15.79
C CYS A 286 -4.59 7.60 -17.08
N GLU A 287 -5.72 8.27 -16.90
CA GLU A 287 -6.58 8.76 -17.98
C GLU A 287 -5.83 9.67 -18.96
N GLY A 288 -5.81 9.26 -20.22
CA GLY A 288 -5.13 9.99 -21.30
C GLY A 288 -3.61 9.75 -21.39
N LEU A 289 -3.07 8.80 -20.63
CA LEU A 289 -1.69 8.33 -20.79
C LEU A 289 -1.43 7.86 -22.23
N ILE A 290 -0.34 8.34 -22.81
CA ILE A 290 0.14 7.88 -24.12
C ILE A 290 1.48 7.20 -23.90
N THR A 291 1.60 5.95 -24.35
CA THR A 291 2.86 5.20 -24.34
C THR A 291 3.21 4.68 -25.73
N ARG A 292 4.50 4.64 -26.04
CA ARG A 292 5.04 3.98 -27.24
C ARG A 292 6.31 3.24 -26.89
N VAL A 293 6.49 2.08 -27.53
CA VAL A 293 7.71 1.28 -27.41
C VAL A 293 8.29 1.01 -28.79
N PHE A 294 9.61 1.03 -28.87
CA PHE A 294 10.37 0.56 -30.01
C PHE A 294 11.35 -0.53 -29.55
N VAL A 295 11.44 -1.62 -30.30
CA VAL A 295 12.41 -2.70 -30.07
C VAL A 295 13.38 -2.73 -31.25
N ASP A 296 14.67 -2.52 -31.01
CA ASP A 296 15.72 -2.66 -32.03
C ASP A 296 16.11 -4.14 -32.13
N GLY A 297 15.28 -4.90 -32.84
CA GLY A 297 15.40 -6.34 -32.97
C GLY A 297 14.05 -7.01 -33.19
N LYS A 298 13.91 -8.25 -32.71
CA LYS A 298 12.64 -8.98 -32.70
C LYS A 298 12.31 -9.39 -31.28
N LEU A 299 11.12 -9.02 -30.82
CA LEU A 299 10.60 -9.40 -29.51
C LEU A 299 10.64 -10.93 -29.33
N GLY A 300 11.14 -11.38 -28.18
CA GLY A 300 11.27 -12.79 -27.82
C GLY A 300 12.35 -13.57 -28.58
N GLN A 301 13.22 -12.89 -29.33
CA GLN A 301 14.32 -13.51 -30.06
C GLN A 301 15.67 -12.91 -29.64
N PRO A 302 16.73 -13.71 -29.51
CA PRO A 302 18.08 -13.19 -29.27
C PRO A 302 18.56 -12.28 -30.40
N GLY A 303 19.48 -11.36 -30.06
CA GLY A 303 20.12 -10.46 -31.02
C GLY A 303 19.43 -9.10 -31.15
N ALA A 304 18.56 -8.76 -30.19
CA ALA A 304 18.16 -7.36 -30.01
C ALA A 304 19.40 -6.51 -29.65
N LYS A 305 19.33 -5.21 -29.92
CA LYS A 305 20.29 -4.23 -29.39
C LYS A 305 19.74 -3.49 -28.18
N GLY A 306 18.43 -3.58 -27.97
CA GLY A 306 17.72 -2.96 -26.88
C GLY A 306 16.31 -2.55 -27.27
N TRP A 307 15.71 -1.77 -26.39
CA TRP A 307 14.40 -1.18 -26.60
C TRP A 307 14.31 0.19 -25.93
N SER A 308 13.27 0.92 -26.28
CA SER A 308 12.96 2.20 -25.68
C SER A 308 11.47 2.31 -25.42
N ALA A 309 11.12 3.04 -24.37
CA ALA A 309 9.75 3.31 -23.96
C ALA A 309 9.57 4.80 -23.73
N GLU A 310 8.54 5.38 -24.34
CA GLU A 310 8.18 6.78 -24.17
C GLU A 310 6.82 6.90 -23.50
N TYR A 311 6.71 7.86 -22.58
CA TYR A 311 5.54 8.18 -21.80
C TYR A 311 5.17 9.64 -22.06
N ALA A 312 3.88 9.93 -22.23
CA ALA A 312 3.30 11.25 -22.05
C ALA A 312 2.23 11.15 -20.97
N ILE A 313 2.61 11.48 -19.73
CA ILE A 313 1.76 11.40 -18.54
C ILE A 313 0.98 12.72 -18.41
N PRO A 314 -0.35 12.74 -18.57
CA PRO A 314 -1.13 13.97 -18.48
C PRO A 314 -1.15 14.48 -17.05
N PHE A 315 -0.82 15.74 -16.82
CA PHE A 315 -0.86 16.31 -15.47
C PHE A 315 -2.25 16.26 -14.83
N GLN A 316 -3.30 16.38 -15.65
CA GLN A 316 -4.69 16.28 -15.20
C GLN A 316 -5.07 14.89 -14.65
N SER A 317 -4.33 13.84 -15.03
CA SER A 317 -4.59 12.48 -14.56
C SER A 317 -4.04 12.21 -13.17
N LEU A 318 -3.15 13.08 -12.67
CA LEU A 318 -2.53 12.92 -11.37
C LEU A 318 -3.43 13.57 -10.31
N VAL A 319 -4.14 12.76 -9.54
CA VAL A 319 -4.94 13.21 -8.39
C VAL A 319 -4.07 13.61 -7.19
N GLY A 320 -4.43 14.71 -6.53
CA GLY A 320 -3.69 15.27 -5.40
C GLY A 320 -3.86 16.79 -5.32
N ASP A 321 -3.62 17.36 -4.14
CA ASP A 321 -4.01 18.71 -3.69
C ASP A 321 -3.48 19.92 -4.52
N ARG A 322 -2.85 19.65 -5.67
CA ARG A 322 -2.41 20.64 -6.67
C ARG A 322 -2.60 20.10 -8.09
N PRO A 323 -3.83 19.99 -8.60
CA PRO A 323 -4.06 19.57 -9.98
C PRO A 323 -3.58 20.66 -10.94
N GLY A 324 -2.71 20.29 -11.90
CA GLY A 324 -2.29 21.16 -12.99
C GLY A 324 -0.81 21.06 -13.35
N THR A 325 -0.45 21.77 -14.41
CA THR A 325 0.92 21.88 -14.90
C THR A 325 1.85 22.46 -13.83
N PRO A 326 2.98 21.82 -13.53
CA PRO A 326 3.98 22.36 -12.62
C PRO A 326 4.46 23.75 -13.07
N LYS A 327 4.48 24.70 -12.14
CA LYS A 327 5.12 26.00 -12.37
C LYS A 327 6.64 25.84 -12.31
N PRO A 328 7.42 26.64 -13.05
CA PRO A 328 8.88 26.69 -12.88
C PRO A 328 9.27 26.82 -11.40
N GLY A 329 10.25 26.02 -10.98
CA GLY A 329 10.70 25.87 -9.59
C GLY A 329 9.92 24.85 -8.76
N THR A 330 8.81 24.28 -9.26
CA THR A 330 8.09 23.20 -8.56
C THR A 330 8.98 21.97 -8.42
N THR A 331 8.90 21.29 -7.28
CA THR A 331 9.61 20.03 -7.02
C THR A 331 8.64 18.92 -6.67
N TRP A 332 8.83 17.76 -7.27
CA TRP A 332 8.17 16.51 -6.89
C TRP A 332 9.22 15.46 -6.51
N PHE A 333 8.76 14.34 -5.97
CA PHE A 333 9.63 13.17 -5.77
C PHE A 333 9.34 12.13 -6.83
N LEU A 334 10.40 11.47 -7.31
CA LEU A 334 10.32 10.47 -8.38
C LEU A 334 11.45 9.45 -8.26
N ASN A 335 11.18 8.22 -8.67
CA ASN A 335 12.23 7.29 -9.04
C ASN A 335 11.86 6.57 -10.34
N LEU A 336 12.88 6.07 -11.03
CA LEU A 336 12.76 5.38 -12.31
C LEU A 336 13.44 4.04 -12.15
N PHE A 337 12.78 2.97 -12.58
CA PHE A 337 13.30 1.62 -12.46
C PHE A 337 13.26 0.87 -13.78
N ARG A 338 14.07 -0.20 -13.86
CA ARG A 338 13.96 -1.24 -14.86
C ARG A 338 14.07 -2.59 -14.16
N ILE A 339 13.24 -3.53 -14.59
CA ILE A 339 13.40 -4.95 -14.35
C ILE A 339 13.82 -5.57 -15.67
N ASP A 340 15.03 -6.13 -15.71
CA ASP A 340 15.53 -6.94 -16.83
C ASP A 340 15.50 -8.41 -16.41
N ALA A 341 14.70 -9.22 -17.07
CA ALA A 341 14.43 -10.59 -16.63
C ALA A 341 14.46 -11.61 -17.78
N PRO A 342 15.59 -11.78 -18.50
CA PRO A 342 15.69 -12.79 -19.56
C PRO A 342 15.48 -14.21 -19.02
N ASP A 343 15.78 -14.42 -17.73
CA ASP A 343 15.33 -15.54 -16.90
C ASP A 343 14.50 -14.96 -15.74
N PRO A 344 13.16 -15.17 -15.71
CA PRO A 344 12.30 -14.68 -14.61
C PRO A 344 12.71 -15.12 -13.21
N GLN A 345 13.53 -16.18 -13.08
CA GLN A 345 14.06 -16.62 -11.80
C GLN A 345 15.27 -15.81 -11.33
N LYS A 346 15.88 -15.02 -12.22
CA LYS A 346 17.10 -14.23 -11.97
C LYS A 346 16.98 -12.83 -12.58
N PRO A 347 15.99 -12.02 -12.16
CA PRO A 347 15.87 -10.65 -12.64
C PRO A 347 17.06 -9.79 -12.16
N GLU A 348 17.48 -8.88 -13.02
CA GLU A 348 18.34 -7.75 -12.70
C GLU A 348 17.49 -6.49 -12.52
N PHE A 349 17.85 -5.69 -11.53
CA PHE A 349 17.10 -4.50 -11.13
C PHE A 349 17.96 -3.26 -11.31
N TYR A 350 17.34 -2.20 -11.80
CA TYR A 350 17.99 -0.92 -12.03
C TYR A 350 17.13 0.20 -11.43
N SER A 351 17.78 1.26 -10.95
CA SER A 351 17.16 2.43 -10.36
C SER A 351 17.94 3.70 -10.70
N TRP A 352 17.25 4.82 -10.88
CA TRP A 352 17.91 6.12 -11.03
C TRP A 352 18.46 6.62 -9.68
N ALA A 353 17.62 6.64 -8.64
CA ALA A 353 18.05 6.91 -7.28
C ALA A 353 18.21 5.57 -6.53
N PRO A 354 19.40 5.23 -6.00
CA PRO A 354 19.64 3.98 -5.29
C PRO A 354 18.70 3.81 -4.09
N THR A 355 18.11 2.63 -3.95
CA THR A 355 17.18 2.34 -2.84
C THR A 355 17.88 1.70 -1.64
N GLY A 356 19.12 1.20 -1.80
CA GLY A 356 19.90 0.50 -0.78
C GLY A 356 19.46 -0.96 -0.54
N ALA A 357 18.57 -1.50 -1.37
CA ALA A 357 18.11 -2.90 -1.33
C ALA A 357 17.47 -3.30 -2.69
N ILE A 358 17.25 -4.59 -2.93
CA ILE A 358 16.37 -5.03 -4.04
C ILE A 358 14.90 -4.85 -3.59
N ASP A 359 14.46 -3.58 -3.55
CA ASP A 359 13.14 -3.17 -3.08
C ASP A 359 12.84 -1.74 -3.57
N PHE A 360 11.93 -1.60 -4.53
CA PHE A 360 11.58 -0.32 -5.14
C PHE A 360 10.60 0.53 -4.30
N HIS A 361 9.80 -0.11 -3.43
CA HIS A 361 8.79 0.57 -2.61
C HIS A 361 9.38 1.20 -1.33
N ARG A 362 10.47 1.96 -1.50
CA ARG A 362 11.19 2.72 -0.46
C ARG A 362 11.12 4.21 -0.80
N PRO A 363 10.00 4.89 -0.54
CA PRO A 363 9.79 6.26 -0.99
C PRO A 363 10.76 7.29 -0.39
N TRP A 364 11.39 6.98 0.74
CA TRP A 364 12.46 7.81 1.31
C TRP A 364 13.77 7.80 0.51
N CYS A 365 13.89 6.90 -0.46
CA CYS A 365 15.02 6.82 -1.38
C CYS A 365 14.72 7.46 -2.75
N PHE A 366 13.52 8.02 -2.97
CA PHE A 366 13.22 8.68 -4.25
C PHE A 366 14.19 9.84 -4.52
N GLY A 367 14.41 10.16 -5.78
CA GLY A 367 15.04 11.40 -6.18
C GLY A 367 14.03 12.55 -6.21
N ILE A 368 14.55 13.72 -6.58
CA ILE A 368 13.78 14.96 -6.71
C ILE A 368 13.72 15.32 -8.18
N ILE A 369 12.53 15.55 -8.72
CA ILE A 369 12.37 16.19 -10.03
C ILE A 369 12.04 17.67 -9.79
N ARG A 370 12.80 18.57 -10.41
CA ARG A 370 12.57 20.01 -10.41
C ARG A 370 12.18 20.46 -11.81
N PHE A 371 11.03 21.09 -11.92
CA PHE A 371 10.52 21.67 -13.17
C PHE A 371 11.13 23.05 -13.36
N ASP A 372 11.81 23.28 -14.48
CA ASP A 372 12.51 24.54 -14.80
C ASP A 372 11.93 25.24 -16.04
#